data_AF-A0A523NLW1-F1
#
_entry.id   AF-A0A523NLW1-F1
#
_cell.length_a   1.000
_cell.length_b   1.000
_cell.length_c   1.000
_cell.angle_alpha   90.00
_cell.angle_beta   90.00
_cell.angle_gamma   90.00
#
_symmetry.space_group_name_H-M   'P 1'
#
loop_
_entity.id
_entity.type
_entity.pdbx_description
1 polymer ?
#
loop_
_entity_poly.entity_id
_entity_poly.type
_entity_poly.pdbx_seq_one_letter_code
_entity_poly.pdbx_strand_id
1 'polypeptide(L)'
;MTKDRGIAYKKAMIEQFLKKEFDRYFGRGGRISIRKRQRFMERVTSKISKKFGKDVMCLVDFTKRGFVTLISPPLSESTDKGKLTQSFTHPQVVYTTHCVDRFSERAQTTDNCIVALDVCLDEALLTYGIHPEHLVCSVGVFAFDVEAGRLILKTFISFEMLSDDQIQNFYGVDVLSVFSQDIISENVADSDIILSDEFPALMDGPKNQRGVTP
;
A
#
# COMPACT_ATOMS: atom_id res chain seq x y z
N MET A 1 -14.18 -3.32 -30.80
CA MET A 1 -12.87 -3.43 -31.50
C MET A 1 -12.12 -2.11 -31.65
N THR A 2 -12.64 -1.07 -32.32
CA THR A 2 -11.91 0.21 -32.50
C THR A 2 -11.82 1.04 -31.21
N LYS A 3 -12.89 1.05 -30.39
CA LYS A 3 -12.90 1.70 -29.06
C LYS A 3 -11.91 1.03 -28.09
N ASP A 4 -11.83 -0.30 -28.11
CA ASP A 4 -10.89 -1.08 -27.27
C ASP A 4 -9.43 -0.77 -27.63
N ARG A 5 -9.11 -0.67 -28.93
CA ARG A 5 -7.77 -0.27 -29.39
C ARG A 5 -7.41 1.15 -28.95
N GLY A 6 -8.37 2.09 -28.99
CA GLY A 6 -8.17 3.46 -28.51
C GLY A 6 -7.89 3.52 -27.00
N ILE A 7 -8.61 2.73 -26.20
CA ILE A 7 -8.40 2.66 -24.75
C ILE A 7 -7.08 1.97 -24.41
N ALA A 8 -6.75 0.87 -25.07
CA ALA A 8 -5.45 0.20 -24.89
C ALA A 8 -4.28 1.13 -25.24
N TYR A 9 -4.40 1.91 -26.32
CA TYR A 9 -3.43 2.92 -26.68
C TYR A 9 -3.32 4.03 -25.62
N LYS A 10 -4.47 4.55 -25.12
CA LYS A 10 -4.52 5.52 -24.03
C LYS A 10 -3.83 4.98 -22.76
N LYS A 11 -4.08 3.71 -22.39
CA LYS A 11 -3.41 3.04 -21.26
C LYS A 11 -1.89 2.97 -21.44
N ALA A 12 -1.43 2.49 -22.60
CA ALA A 12 0.01 2.41 -22.89
C ALA A 12 0.69 3.78 -22.83
N MET A 13 0.03 4.82 -23.34
CA MET A 13 0.50 6.22 -23.26
C MET A 13 0.63 6.70 -21.80
N ILE A 14 -0.35 6.38 -20.95
CA ILE A 14 -0.36 6.74 -19.53
C ILE A 14 0.75 5.98 -18.79
N GLU A 15 0.92 4.69 -19.04
CA GLU A 15 1.95 3.86 -18.41
C GLU A 15 3.36 4.30 -18.80
N GLN A 16 3.58 4.67 -20.07
CA GLN A 16 4.85 5.28 -20.49
C GLN A 16 5.10 6.62 -19.81
N PHE A 17 4.06 7.43 -19.62
CA PHE A 17 4.16 8.69 -18.90
C PHE A 17 4.49 8.47 -17.42
N LEU A 18 3.80 7.53 -16.76
CA LEU A 18 4.04 7.10 -15.38
C LEU A 18 5.48 6.64 -15.19
N LYS A 19 5.97 5.77 -16.08
CA LYS A 19 7.35 5.27 -16.03
C LYS A 19 8.37 6.41 -16.08
N LYS A 20 8.19 7.37 -16.99
CA LYS A 20 9.08 8.55 -17.09
C LYS A 20 9.02 9.44 -15.84
N GLU A 21 7.83 9.65 -15.27
CA GLU A 21 7.68 10.43 -14.05
C GLU A 21 8.25 9.69 -12.83
N PHE A 22 8.10 8.37 -12.76
CA PHE A 22 8.68 7.52 -11.72
C PHE A 22 10.20 7.58 -11.75
N ASP A 23 10.80 7.35 -12.92
CA ASP A 23 12.26 7.40 -13.09
C ASP A 23 12.82 8.79 -12.79
N ARG A 24 12.09 9.86 -13.14
CA ARG A 24 12.46 11.24 -12.81
C ARG A 24 12.37 11.53 -11.30
N TYR A 25 11.35 11.00 -10.62
CA TYR A 25 11.11 11.30 -9.21
C TYR A 25 12.02 10.52 -8.27
N PHE A 26 12.21 9.22 -8.54
CA PHE A 26 12.99 8.33 -7.67
C PHE A 26 14.45 8.16 -8.11
N GLY A 27 14.78 8.47 -9.37
CA GLY A 27 16.14 8.30 -9.88
C GLY A 27 16.62 6.84 -9.86
N ARG A 28 17.92 6.65 -9.62
CA ARG A 28 18.55 5.32 -9.56
C ARG A 28 18.75 4.84 -8.12
N GLY A 29 17.80 4.00 -7.66
CA GLY A 29 18.03 3.00 -6.61
C GLY A 29 17.78 3.47 -5.17
N GLY A 30 17.12 2.63 -4.40
CA GLY A 30 16.85 2.84 -2.97
C GLY A 30 15.44 2.41 -2.57
N ARG A 31 15.27 2.08 -1.28
CA ARG A 31 13.95 1.77 -0.71
C ARG A 31 13.04 3.00 -0.78
N ILE A 32 11.80 2.81 -1.24
CA ILE A 32 10.78 3.88 -1.32
C ILE A 32 9.85 3.79 -0.11
N SER A 33 10.04 4.69 0.85
CA SER A 33 9.16 4.88 2.03
C SER A 33 7.74 5.28 1.67
N ILE A 34 6.72 4.98 2.50
CA ILE A 34 5.32 5.41 2.30
C ILE A 34 5.23 6.89 1.95
N ARG A 35 5.85 7.76 2.74
CA ARG A 35 5.73 9.22 2.54
C ARG A 35 6.17 9.66 1.15
N LYS A 36 7.17 8.99 0.58
CA LYS A 36 7.62 9.24 -0.80
C LYS A 36 6.64 8.65 -1.83
N ARG A 37 6.04 7.48 -1.55
CA ARG A 37 4.96 6.90 -2.38
C ARG A 37 3.75 7.82 -2.42
N GLN A 38 3.26 8.27 -1.27
CA GLN A 38 2.13 9.19 -1.15
C GLN A 38 2.36 10.49 -1.93
N ARG A 39 3.49 11.18 -1.68
CA ARG A 39 3.86 12.39 -2.43
C ARG A 39 3.96 12.16 -3.94
N PHE A 40 4.49 11.01 -4.33
CA PHE A 40 4.55 10.64 -5.75
C PHE A 40 3.14 10.42 -6.32
N MET A 41 2.28 9.66 -5.63
CA MET A 41 0.92 9.39 -6.05
C MET A 41 0.09 10.67 -6.16
N GLU A 42 0.11 11.55 -5.15
CA GLU A 42 -0.56 12.85 -5.20
C GLU A 42 -0.13 13.68 -6.43
N ARG A 43 1.19 13.74 -6.65
CA ARG A 43 1.77 14.48 -7.77
C ARG A 43 1.37 13.88 -9.11
N VAL A 44 1.46 12.56 -9.24
CA VAL A 44 1.25 11.87 -10.51
C VAL A 44 -0.23 11.81 -10.86
N THR A 45 -1.10 11.58 -9.88
CA THR A 45 -2.56 11.67 -10.03
C THR A 45 -2.95 13.05 -10.53
N SER A 46 -2.47 14.13 -9.91
CA SER A 46 -2.75 15.50 -10.38
C SER A 46 -2.29 15.75 -11.83
N LYS A 47 -1.09 15.27 -12.21
CA LYS A 47 -0.58 15.39 -13.57
C LYS A 47 -1.39 14.59 -14.58
N ILE A 48 -1.78 13.38 -14.22
CA ILE A 48 -2.55 12.47 -15.07
C ILE A 48 -3.95 13.02 -15.26
N SER A 49 -4.61 13.48 -14.19
CA SER A 49 -5.93 14.10 -14.30
C SER A 49 -5.94 15.31 -15.23
N LYS A 50 -4.89 16.14 -15.19
CA LYS A 50 -4.74 17.30 -16.09
C LYS A 50 -4.48 16.90 -17.55
N LYS A 51 -3.73 15.81 -17.78
CA LYS A 51 -3.27 15.43 -19.12
C LYS A 51 -4.20 14.44 -19.84
N PHE A 52 -4.81 13.52 -19.09
CA PHE A 52 -5.55 12.37 -19.63
C PHE A 52 -7.01 12.32 -19.15
N GLY A 53 -7.39 13.15 -18.19
CA GLY A 53 -8.74 13.24 -17.62
C GLY A 53 -8.86 12.68 -16.20
N LYS A 54 -9.91 13.11 -15.49
CA LYS A 54 -10.23 12.67 -14.12
C LYS A 54 -10.77 11.23 -14.06
N ASP A 55 -11.05 10.67 -15.21
CA ASP A 55 -11.52 9.31 -15.43
C ASP A 55 -10.41 8.25 -15.30
N VAL A 56 -9.18 8.64 -14.95
CA VAL A 56 -8.02 7.76 -14.88
C VAL A 56 -7.53 7.58 -13.45
N MET A 57 -7.34 6.33 -13.04
CA MET A 57 -6.63 5.93 -11.82
C MET A 57 -5.43 5.07 -12.18
N CYS A 58 -4.33 5.22 -11.44
CA CYS A 58 -3.09 4.49 -11.69
C CYS A 58 -2.67 3.74 -10.43
N LEU A 59 -2.38 2.46 -10.58
CA LEU A 59 -1.82 1.61 -9.56
C LEU A 59 -0.32 1.44 -9.85
N VAL A 60 0.50 1.57 -8.82
CA VAL A 60 1.96 1.54 -8.96
C VAL A 60 2.51 0.49 -8.02
N ASP A 61 3.13 -0.54 -8.60
CA ASP A 61 3.96 -1.48 -7.86
C ASP A 61 5.33 -0.84 -7.66
N PHE A 62 5.53 -0.24 -6.48
CA PHE A 62 6.79 0.41 -6.11
C PHE A 62 7.95 -0.57 -5.93
N THR A 63 7.69 -1.87 -5.82
CA THR A 63 8.71 -2.91 -5.62
C THR A 63 9.26 -3.39 -6.96
N LYS A 64 8.37 -3.71 -7.91
CA LYS A 64 8.73 -4.23 -9.24
C LYS A 64 8.74 -3.16 -10.33
N ARG A 65 8.42 -1.91 -9.98
CA ARG A 65 8.22 -0.80 -10.93
C ARG A 65 7.16 -1.13 -11.99
N GLY A 66 6.10 -1.81 -11.55
CA GLY A 66 4.93 -2.14 -12.37
C GLY A 66 3.92 -1.00 -12.36
N PHE A 67 3.23 -0.79 -13.47
CA PHE A 67 2.21 0.25 -13.61
C PHE A 67 0.95 -0.36 -14.20
N VAL A 68 -0.20 -0.12 -13.58
CA VAL A 68 -1.50 -0.55 -14.08
C VAL A 68 -2.44 0.64 -14.16
N THR A 69 -3.03 0.84 -15.33
CA THR A 69 -3.98 1.95 -15.56
C THR A 69 -5.43 1.49 -15.62
N LEU A 70 -6.26 2.14 -14.82
CA LEU A 70 -7.71 1.94 -14.71
C LEU A 70 -8.43 3.19 -15.27
N ILE A 71 -9.44 2.99 -16.10
CA ILE A 71 -10.15 4.06 -16.83
C ILE A 71 -11.65 3.85 -16.65
N SER A 72 -12.36 4.91 -16.26
CA SER A 72 -13.82 4.95 -16.09
C SER A 72 -14.49 5.67 -17.29
N PRO A 73 -15.71 5.28 -17.72
CA PRO A 73 -16.42 4.08 -17.34
C PRO A 73 -15.72 2.81 -17.88
N PRO A 74 -15.86 1.67 -17.18
CA PRO A 74 -15.40 0.38 -17.69
C PRO A 74 -16.12 0.02 -19.00
N LEU A 75 -15.44 -0.71 -19.87
CA LEU A 75 -16.00 -1.19 -21.14
C LEU A 75 -17.03 -2.30 -20.97
N SER A 76 -17.01 -3.00 -19.84
CA SER A 76 -17.96 -4.07 -19.54
C SER A 76 -18.54 -3.94 -18.15
N GLU A 77 -19.81 -4.31 -18.02
CA GLU A 77 -20.46 -4.51 -16.75
C GLU A 77 -19.94 -5.81 -16.11
N SER A 78 -19.78 -5.82 -14.79
CA SER A 78 -19.28 -6.99 -14.05
C SER A 78 -20.50 -7.75 -13.59
N THR A 79 -20.63 -9.01 -13.97
CA THR A 79 -21.88 -9.78 -13.83
C THR A 79 -21.90 -10.72 -12.62
N ASP A 80 -20.74 -11.01 -12.01
CA ASP A 80 -20.63 -12.21 -11.15
C ASP A 80 -20.31 -11.90 -9.66
N LYS A 81 -20.19 -10.63 -9.27
CA LYS A 81 -19.72 -10.24 -7.91
C LYS A 81 -20.79 -9.60 -7.03
N GLY A 82 -22.05 -9.93 -7.28
CA GLY A 82 -23.18 -9.34 -6.58
C GLY A 82 -23.37 -7.86 -6.92
N LYS A 83 -24.05 -7.11 -6.06
CA LYS A 83 -24.24 -5.68 -6.26
C LYS A 83 -22.94 -4.94 -5.95
N LEU A 84 -22.53 -4.08 -6.88
CA LEU A 84 -21.34 -3.25 -6.76
C LEU A 84 -21.74 -1.84 -6.33
N THR A 85 -21.08 -1.37 -5.28
CA THR A 85 -21.23 -0.03 -4.71
C THR A 85 -20.03 0.81 -5.12
N GLN A 86 -20.24 2.01 -5.66
CA GLN A 86 -19.14 2.87 -6.10
C GLN A 86 -18.42 3.50 -4.91
N SER A 87 -17.10 3.61 -5.01
CA SER A 87 -16.31 4.45 -4.12
C SER A 87 -16.73 5.93 -4.27
N PHE A 88 -16.62 6.67 -3.17
CA PHE A 88 -16.91 8.10 -3.15
C PHE A 88 -15.75 8.93 -3.69
N THR A 89 -14.52 8.49 -3.45
CA THR A 89 -13.27 9.16 -3.82
C THR A 89 -12.78 8.77 -5.21
N HIS A 90 -12.94 7.50 -5.61
CA HIS A 90 -12.34 6.96 -6.83
C HIS A 90 -13.37 6.33 -7.77
N PRO A 91 -13.70 6.96 -8.91
CA PRO A 91 -14.69 6.44 -9.88
C PRO A 91 -14.38 5.06 -10.48
N GLN A 92 -13.13 4.59 -10.36
CA GLN A 92 -12.64 3.32 -10.88
C GLN A 92 -12.73 2.19 -9.84
N VAL A 93 -13.06 2.53 -8.59
CA VAL A 93 -13.14 1.59 -7.47
C VAL A 93 -14.59 1.25 -7.17
N VAL A 94 -14.84 -0.03 -6.94
CA VAL A 94 -16.13 -0.53 -6.51
C VAL A 94 -15.96 -1.51 -5.35
N TYR A 95 -16.84 -1.40 -4.37
CA TYR A 95 -17.00 -2.32 -3.26
C TYR A 95 -18.10 -3.33 -3.59
N THR A 96 -17.88 -4.61 -3.33
CA THR A 96 -18.99 -5.58 -3.32
C THR A 96 -19.90 -5.29 -2.11
N THR A 97 -21.19 -5.62 -2.20
CA THR A 97 -22.07 -5.58 -1.02
C THR A 97 -21.50 -6.37 0.14
N HIS A 98 -20.95 -7.55 -0.14
CA HIS A 98 -20.27 -8.37 0.87
C HIS A 98 -19.13 -7.62 1.59
N CYS A 99 -18.36 -6.79 0.89
CA CYS A 99 -17.31 -5.98 1.51
C CYS A 99 -17.90 -4.94 2.47
N VAL A 100 -18.95 -4.24 2.06
CA VAL A 100 -19.59 -3.18 2.85
C VAL A 100 -20.31 -3.76 4.06
N ASP A 101 -21.07 -4.84 3.88
CA ASP A 101 -21.84 -5.49 4.93
C ASP A 101 -20.90 -6.03 6.03
N ARG A 102 -19.83 -6.74 5.64
CA ARG A 102 -18.81 -7.22 6.57
C ARG A 102 -18.11 -6.10 7.33
N PHE A 103 -17.81 -4.99 6.66
CA PHE A 103 -17.19 -3.84 7.32
C PHE A 103 -18.15 -3.24 8.36
N SER A 104 -19.41 -3.03 7.98
CA SER A 104 -20.46 -2.47 8.84
C SER A 104 -20.69 -3.32 10.10
N GLU A 105 -20.89 -4.63 9.93
CA GLU A 105 -21.10 -5.58 11.04
C GLU A 105 -19.96 -5.55 12.08
N ARG A 106 -18.73 -5.34 11.60
CA ARG A 106 -17.52 -5.40 12.43
C ARG A 106 -17.17 -4.07 13.06
N ALA A 107 -17.35 -2.96 12.33
CA ALA A 107 -17.04 -1.63 12.81
C ALA A 107 -18.05 -1.12 13.86
N GLN A 108 -19.23 -1.77 13.98
CA GLN A 108 -20.33 -1.35 14.87
C GLN A 108 -20.64 0.16 14.76
N THR A 109 -20.45 0.73 13.57
CA THR A 109 -20.53 2.17 13.35
C THR A 109 -21.86 2.54 12.70
N THR A 110 -22.37 3.71 13.07
CA THR A 110 -23.48 4.36 12.36
C THR A 110 -23.01 5.21 11.20
N ASP A 111 -21.70 5.36 11.02
CA ASP A 111 -21.10 6.18 9.98
C ASP A 111 -21.23 5.54 8.60
N ASN A 112 -21.10 6.38 7.57
CA ASN A 112 -21.12 5.90 6.20
C ASN A 112 -19.90 5.01 5.92
N CYS A 113 -20.14 3.69 5.88
CA CYS A 113 -19.11 2.67 5.69
C CYS A 113 -18.29 2.90 4.41
N ILE A 114 -18.87 3.47 3.36
CA ILE A 114 -18.14 3.74 2.10
C ILE A 114 -17.08 4.81 2.33
N VAL A 115 -17.39 5.86 3.09
CA VAL A 115 -16.44 6.93 3.41
C VAL A 115 -15.29 6.38 4.26
N ALA A 116 -15.60 5.56 5.26
CA ALA A 116 -14.58 4.92 6.10
C ALA A 116 -13.68 3.97 5.29
N LEU A 117 -14.27 3.15 4.42
CA LEU A 117 -13.54 2.25 3.53
C LEU A 117 -12.64 3.00 2.55
N ASP A 118 -13.09 4.15 2.03
CA ASP A 118 -12.30 4.99 1.12
C ASP A 118 -11.06 5.57 1.84
N VAL A 119 -11.21 6.02 3.09
CA VAL A 119 -10.07 6.50 3.90
C VAL A 119 -9.02 5.40 4.08
N CYS A 120 -9.48 4.18 4.37
CA CYS A 120 -8.60 3.02 4.49
C CYS A 120 -7.95 2.65 3.14
N LEU A 121 -8.69 2.80 2.05
CA LEU A 121 -8.25 2.45 0.72
C LEU A 121 -7.11 3.36 0.24
N ASP A 122 -7.16 4.66 0.51
CA ASP A 122 -6.11 5.60 0.10
C ASP A 122 -4.72 5.18 0.63
N GLU A 123 -4.67 4.72 1.87
CA GLU A 123 -3.46 4.13 2.46
C GLU A 123 -3.14 2.78 1.78
N ALA A 124 -4.16 1.92 1.61
CA ALA A 124 -3.97 0.57 1.09
C ALA A 124 -3.42 0.55 -0.34
N LEU A 125 -3.80 1.49 -1.20
CA LEU A 125 -3.32 1.61 -2.58
C LEU A 125 -1.79 1.76 -2.67
N LEU A 126 -1.13 2.26 -1.62
CA LEU A 126 0.34 2.41 -1.58
C LEU A 126 1.08 1.06 -1.42
N THR A 127 0.34 -0.01 -1.09
CA THR A 127 0.85 -1.38 -0.96
C THR A 127 0.58 -2.25 -2.19
N TYR A 128 -0.01 -1.68 -3.25
CA TYR A 128 -0.26 -2.39 -4.49
C TYR A 128 1.02 -3.06 -5.03
N GLY A 129 0.90 -4.35 -5.36
CA GLY A 129 2.00 -5.16 -5.90
C GLY A 129 2.91 -5.81 -4.86
N ILE A 130 2.80 -5.45 -3.57
CA ILE A 130 3.52 -6.12 -2.48
C ILE A 130 2.93 -7.51 -2.25
N HIS A 131 1.62 -7.57 -1.97
CA HIS A 131 0.89 -8.81 -1.75
C HIS A 131 -0.02 -9.07 -2.96
N PRO A 132 0.09 -10.25 -3.60
CA PRO A 132 -0.84 -10.63 -4.65
C PRO A 132 -2.28 -10.57 -4.13
N GLU A 133 -3.16 -9.89 -4.88
CA GLU A 133 -4.60 -9.79 -4.60
C GLU A 133 -5.00 -9.13 -3.27
N HIS A 134 -4.04 -8.61 -2.50
CA HIS A 134 -4.28 -7.98 -1.22
C HIS A 134 -3.68 -6.57 -1.15
N LEU A 135 -4.45 -5.62 -0.61
CA LEU A 135 -3.97 -4.29 -0.24
C LEU A 135 -4.02 -4.18 1.28
N VAL A 136 -2.93 -3.75 1.89
CA VAL A 136 -2.78 -3.66 3.34
C VAL A 136 -2.86 -2.20 3.74
N CYS A 137 -3.59 -1.87 4.80
CA CYS A 137 -3.57 -0.58 5.49
C CYS A 137 -3.34 -0.77 7.00
N SER A 138 -3.23 0.33 7.73
CA SER A 138 -3.03 0.33 9.18
C SER A 138 -4.12 -0.42 9.96
N VAL A 139 -5.35 -0.44 9.46
CA VAL A 139 -6.51 -1.02 10.16
C VAL A 139 -6.94 -2.40 9.66
N GLY A 140 -6.35 -2.89 8.57
CA GLY A 140 -6.71 -4.20 8.02
C GLY A 140 -6.24 -4.43 6.58
N VAL A 141 -6.86 -5.42 5.94
CA VAL A 141 -6.47 -5.91 4.61
C VAL A 141 -7.69 -5.99 3.71
N PHE A 142 -7.57 -5.42 2.52
CA PHE A 142 -8.53 -5.57 1.44
C PHE A 142 -8.13 -6.72 0.52
N ALA A 143 -9.06 -7.63 0.25
CA ALA A 143 -8.95 -8.53 -0.89
C ALA A 143 -9.53 -7.85 -2.13
N PHE A 144 -8.76 -7.80 -3.21
CA PHE A 144 -9.14 -7.09 -4.43
C PHE A 144 -9.02 -7.94 -5.69
N ASP A 145 -9.58 -7.40 -6.76
CA ASP A 145 -9.42 -7.92 -8.11
C ASP A 145 -9.42 -6.77 -9.11
N VAL A 146 -8.74 -6.95 -10.23
CA VAL A 146 -8.74 -5.97 -11.32
C VAL A 146 -9.44 -6.57 -12.52
N GLU A 147 -10.70 -6.19 -12.71
CA GLU A 147 -11.55 -6.71 -13.78
C GLU A 147 -12.08 -5.59 -14.65
N ALA A 148 -12.05 -5.79 -15.96
CA ALA A 148 -12.63 -4.87 -16.94
C ALA A 148 -12.19 -3.39 -16.78
N GLY A 149 -11.00 -3.15 -16.22
CA GLY A 149 -10.49 -1.79 -15.98
C GLY A 149 -10.99 -1.11 -14.70
N ARG A 150 -11.59 -1.86 -13.77
CA ARG A 150 -11.96 -1.41 -12.42
C ARG A 150 -11.18 -2.16 -11.35
N LEU A 151 -11.01 -1.53 -10.19
CA LEU A 151 -10.58 -2.17 -8.96
C LEU A 151 -11.81 -2.60 -8.18
N ILE A 152 -12.00 -3.91 -8.01
CA ILE A 152 -13.13 -4.49 -7.28
C ILE A 152 -12.64 -4.98 -5.92
N LEU A 153 -13.14 -4.37 -4.86
CA LEU A 153 -12.85 -4.74 -3.48
C LEU A 153 -13.86 -5.79 -3.03
N LYS A 154 -13.39 -7.03 -2.87
CA LYS A 154 -14.20 -8.23 -2.60
C LYS A 154 -14.58 -8.34 -1.12
N THR A 155 -13.63 -8.02 -0.24
CA THR A 155 -13.84 -8.05 1.21
C THR A 155 -12.78 -7.20 1.91
N PHE A 156 -13.09 -6.82 3.16
CA PHE A 156 -12.16 -6.18 4.08
C PHE A 156 -12.06 -7.05 5.34
N ILE A 157 -10.83 -7.32 5.78
CA ILE A 157 -10.51 -8.09 6.98
C ILE A 157 -9.83 -7.13 7.95
N SER A 158 -10.49 -6.86 9.08
CA SER A 158 -9.93 -6.01 10.14
C SER A 158 -8.67 -6.64 10.71
N PHE A 159 -7.71 -5.81 11.12
CA PHE A 159 -6.44 -6.26 11.71
C PHE A 159 -6.64 -7.27 12.85
N GLU A 160 -7.60 -7.01 13.74
CA GLU A 160 -7.94 -7.86 14.90
C GLU A 160 -8.42 -9.28 14.53
N MET A 161 -8.80 -9.49 13.27
CA MET A 161 -9.30 -10.78 12.77
C MET A 161 -8.25 -11.60 12.03
N LEU A 162 -7.04 -11.05 11.87
CA LEU A 162 -5.94 -11.76 11.23
C LEU A 162 -5.29 -12.71 12.22
N SER A 163 -4.95 -13.92 11.77
CA SER A 163 -4.10 -14.81 12.56
C SER A 163 -2.68 -14.27 12.67
N ASP A 164 -1.91 -14.73 13.65
CA ASP A 164 -0.50 -14.35 13.80
C ASP A 164 0.32 -14.59 12.52
N ASP A 165 0.07 -15.73 11.85
CA ASP A 165 0.68 -16.03 10.55
C ASP A 165 0.28 -15.02 9.48
N GLN A 166 -0.99 -14.60 9.44
CA GLN A 166 -1.46 -13.59 8.48
C GLN A 166 -0.88 -12.21 8.80
N ILE A 167 -0.76 -11.86 10.07
CA ILE A 167 -0.11 -10.63 10.52
C ILE A 167 1.35 -10.64 10.08
N GLN A 168 2.08 -11.74 10.29
CA GLN A 168 3.47 -11.85 9.87
C GLN A 168 3.62 -11.78 8.33
N ASN A 169 2.67 -12.36 7.60
CA ASN A 169 2.68 -12.36 6.13
C ASN A 169 2.33 -10.98 5.55
N PHE A 170 1.29 -10.30 6.05
CA PHE A 170 0.82 -9.02 5.52
C PHE A 170 1.56 -7.83 6.13
N TYR A 171 1.93 -7.91 7.41
CA TYR A 171 2.65 -6.89 8.17
C TYR A 171 4.05 -7.37 8.52
N GLY A 172 4.70 -8.13 7.64
CA GLY A 172 6.11 -8.47 7.80
C GLY A 172 7.01 -7.23 7.78
N VAL A 173 8.32 -7.42 7.95
CA VAL A 173 9.32 -6.33 8.00
C VAL A 173 9.17 -5.32 6.85
N ASP A 174 8.81 -5.80 5.66
CA ASP A 174 8.64 -4.95 4.49
C ASP A 174 7.45 -4.01 4.55
N VAL A 175 6.40 -4.38 5.29
CA VAL A 175 5.16 -3.62 5.41
C VAL A 175 5.10 -2.84 6.73
N LEU A 176 5.68 -3.35 7.82
CA LEU A 176 5.85 -2.57 9.04
C LEU A 176 6.71 -1.33 8.80
N SER A 177 7.86 -1.48 8.13
CA SER A 177 8.69 -0.33 7.73
C SER A 177 8.00 0.65 6.76
N VAL A 178 6.89 0.23 6.17
CA VAL A 178 6.02 1.06 5.32
C VAL A 178 5.11 1.86 6.27
N PHE A 179 4.44 1.24 7.24
CA PHE A 179 3.51 1.90 8.20
C PHE A 179 4.13 2.57 9.43
N SER A 180 5.40 2.35 9.75
CA SER A 180 6.05 2.97 10.91
C SER A 180 6.31 4.46 10.69
N GLN A 181 5.35 5.29 11.08
CA GLN A 181 5.67 6.59 11.70
C GLN A 181 5.32 6.65 13.20
N ASP A 182 4.50 5.74 13.75
CA ASP A 182 4.09 5.78 15.18
C ASP A 182 4.06 4.42 15.93
N ILE A 183 4.57 3.31 15.35
CA ILE A 183 4.64 1.99 16.03
C ILE A 183 6.08 1.61 16.41
N ILE A 184 6.88 2.61 16.77
CA ILE A 184 8.02 2.38 17.67
C ILE A 184 7.62 3.15 18.92
N SER A 185 6.80 2.53 19.77
CA SER A 185 6.73 2.96 21.15
C SER A 185 8.17 2.92 21.68
N GLU A 186 8.65 4.07 22.13
CA GLU A 186 9.91 4.22 22.85
C GLU A 186 9.85 3.36 24.13
N ASN A 187 10.16 2.08 24.00
CA ASN A 187 10.58 1.26 25.13
C ASN A 187 11.65 0.30 24.63
N VAL A 188 12.80 0.92 24.34
CA VAL A 188 14.09 0.24 24.12
C VAL A 188 14.57 -0.47 25.40
N ALA A 189 13.84 -0.35 26.51
CA ALA A 189 14.21 -0.92 27.81
C ALA A 189 14.04 -2.45 27.90
N ASP A 190 13.23 -3.10 27.05
CA ASP A 190 12.91 -4.54 27.17
C ASP A 190 13.25 -5.39 25.93
N SER A 191 14.16 -4.92 25.05
CA SER A 191 14.61 -5.74 23.91
C SER A 191 15.79 -6.66 24.27
N ASP A 192 15.53 -7.95 24.43
CA ASP A 192 16.51 -9.05 24.63
C ASP A 192 17.30 -9.44 23.35
N ILE A 193 17.43 -8.52 22.38
CA ILE A 193 18.16 -8.78 21.14
C ILE A 193 19.33 -7.81 21.02
N ILE A 194 20.52 -8.29 21.38
CA ILE A 194 21.79 -7.62 21.08
C ILE A 194 22.14 -7.94 19.63
N LEU A 195 22.11 -6.94 18.75
CA LEU A 195 22.63 -7.06 17.38
C LEU A 195 24.17 -7.03 17.42
N SER A 196 24.77 -8.11 16.93
CA SER A 196 26.16 -8.51 17.12
C SER A 196 27.19 -7.83 16.20
N ASP A 197 27.01 -6.54 15.89
CA ASP A 197 27.92 -5.81 14.97
C ASP A 197 28.68 -4.64 15.61
N GLU A 198 28.68 -4.51 16.94
CA GLU A 198 29.57 -3.60 17.67
C GLU A 198 30.48 -4.35 18.67
N PHE A 199 31.44 -5.11 18.15
CA PHE A 199 32.70 -5.42 18.84
C PHE A 199 33.83 -5.38 17.80
N PRO A 200 34.67 -4.32 17.81
CA PRO A 200 36.01 -4.52 18.32
C PRO A 200 36.63 -3.23 18.92
N ALA A 201 36.60 -3.05 20.24
CA ALA A 201 37.56 -2.22 20.97
C ALA A 201 37.37 -2.31 22.50
N LEU A 202 37.44 -3.50 23.10
CA LEU A 202 37.67 -3.64 24.55
C LEU A 202 38.42 -4.95 24.84
N MET A 203 39.50 -5.16 24.06
CA MET A 203 40.60 -6.05 24.41
C MET A 203 41.87 -5.21 24.44
N ASP A 204 41.90 -4.21 25.31
CA ASP A 204 43.15 -3.70 25.87
C ASP A 204 43.20 -4.12 27.33
N GLY A 205 43.92 -5.22 27.57
CA GLY A 205 44.15 -5.74 28.91
C GLY A 205 44.93 -4.73 29.78
N PRO A 206 44.68 -4.67 31.09
CA PRO A 206 45.49 -3.82 31.96
C PRO A 206 46.87 -4.46 32.17
N LYS A 207 47.89 -3.89 31.53
CA LYS A 207 49.30 -4.06 31.94
C LYS A 207 49.62 -3.14 33.12
N ASN A 208 49.98 -3.78 34.23
CA ASN A 208 50.98 -3.41 35.24
C ASN A 208 50.72 -2.36 36.36
N GLN A 209 50.85 -2.90 37.58
CA GLN A 209 51.69 -2.47 38.72
C GLN A 209 51.23 -1.36 39.67
N ARG A 210 51.10 -1.76 40.96
CA ARG A 210 51.59 -1.17 42.24
C ARG A 210 50.98 -2.05 43.36
N GLY A 211 51.64 -2.59 44.38
CA GLY A 211 52.81 -2.15 45.14
C GLY A 211 52.41 -1.92 46.62
N VAL A 212 52.52 -2.96 47.45
CA VAL A 212 52.87 -3.05 48.90
C VAL A 212 52.58 -1.87 49.88
N THR A 213 51.80 -2.19 50.96
CA THR A 213 51.70 -1.61 52.35
C THR A 213 51.25 -0.15 52.57
N PRO A 214 50.67 0.22 53.74
CA PRO A 214 51.26 0.14 55.10
C PRO A 214 50.85 -1.07 55.93
#